data_AF-A0A3T1B6J0-F1
#
_entry.id   AF-A0A3T1B6J0-F1
#
_cell.length_a   1.000
_cell.length_b   1.000
_cell.length_c   1.000
_cell.angle_alpha   90.00
_cell.angle_beta   90.00
_cell.angle_gamma   90.00
#
_symmetry.space_group_name_H-M   'P 1'
#
loop_
_entity.id
_entity.type
_entity.pdbx_description
1 polymer ?
#
loop_
_entity_poly.entity_id
_entity_poly.type
_entity_poly.pdbx_seq_one_letter_code
_entity_poly.pdbx_strand_id
1 'polypeptide(L)'
;MAGAVAVIAGRNDVLGVAPLRWVGKLSYGWYLWHWPVLMIWPAALVRDPSTGLNLVFAAGALLLALVTYHLVENPLRAQPGLRARAYRGLLAGLAFSLLTVAVTVVGGRFTPPLPTGPAVADTAAELSAAADPQARLTELITASSGAFRMPSNLTPALLEAGSEAPGHYAGECHQTYQGIVLHPCVYGDPAGGRTVFLIGDSHAAHWFPAVDTAARTEGWRLVALTKAACQMPSIRNFSGALKRPYDECVQWREAVLKRVLTEKPDLVVISSSDNDNGGLVDDAGKVLPHAGTRYPGRRPRSVALRRRHLPARHRQRARLPGHQPHVGGLFAGSGAPRTEDGLQLPRCSCRKVTARDQASFAASGS
;
A
#
# COMPACT_ATOMS: atom_id res chain seq x y z
N MET A 1 -26.65 -19.06 -21.68
CA MET A 1 -25.49 -18.96 -22.59
C MET A 1 -25.17 -20.37 -23.08
N ALA A 2 -25.37 -20.62 -24.37
CA ALA A 2 -25.11 -21.91 -25.00
C ALA A 2 -23.59 -22.14 -25.05
N GLY A 3 -23.12 -23.24 -24.45
CA GLY A 3 -21.71 -23.60 -24.48
C GLY A 3 -21.32 -24.10 -25.87
N ALA A 4 -20.56 -23.30 -26.61
CA ALA A 4 -19.91 -23.76 -27.83
C ALA A 4 -18.77 -24.72 -27.44
N VAL A 5 -18.94 -26.01 -27.74
CA VAL A 5 -17.85 -26.99 -27.70
C VAL A 5 -17.06 -26.83 -28.99
N ALA A 6 -15.92 -26.15 -28.92
CA ALA A 6 -14.94 -26.17 -30.00
C ALA A 6 -14.18 -27.50 -29.94
N VAL A 7 -14.56 -28.48 -30.77
CA VAL A 7 -13.72 -29.66 -31.02
C VAL A 7 -12.63 -29.22 -32.00
N ILE A 8 -11.46 -28.86 -31.47
CA ILE A 8 -10.26 -28.68 -32.28
C ILE A 8 -9.78 -30.08 -32.67
N ALA A 9 -10.23 -30.57 -33.83
CA ALA A 9 -9.64 -31.74 -34.46
C ALA A 9 -8.26 -31.34 -35.04
N GLY A 10 -7.25 -31.31 -34.18
CA GLY A 10 -5.85 -31.18 -34.57
C GLY A 10 -5.15 -32.52 -34.35
N ARG A 11 -4.56 -33.08 -35.41
CA ARG A 11 -3.70 -34.26 -35.31
C ARG A 11 -2.41 -33.86 -34.58
N ASN A 12 -2.44 -33.94 -33.26
CA ASN A 12 -1.36 -33.54 -32.37
C ASN A 12 -0.34 -34.68 -32.22
N ASP A 13 0.42 -34.96 -33.28
CA ASP A 13 1.42 -36.05 -33.25
C ASP A 13 2.54 -35.77 -32.21
N VAL A 14 2.81 -34.50 -31.88
CA VAL A 14 3.79 -34.09 -30.86
C VAL A 14 3.23 -34.14 -29.43
N LEU A 15 1.98 -33.69 -29.20
CA LEU A 15 1.35 -33.71 -27.86
C LEU A 15 0.65 -35.05 -27.55
N GLY A 16 0.58 -35.96 -28.53
CA GLY A 16 -0.05 -37.27 -28.42
C GLY A 16 0.86 -38.37 -27.84
N VAL A 17 2.14 -38.08 -27.64
CA VAL A 17 3.08 -39.05 -27.04
C VAL A 17 2.70 -39.36 -25.59
N ALA A 18 2.89 -40.61 -25.18
CA ALA A 18 2.43 -41.12 -23.89
C ALA A 18 2.88 -40.27 -22.68
N PRO A 19 4.13 -39.76 -22.61
CA PRO A 19 4.57 -38.92 -21.49
C PRO A 19 3.82 -37.59 -21.39
N LEU A 20 3.62 -36.89 -22.53
CA LEU A 20 2.94 -35.59 -22.54
C LEU A 20 1.45 -35.72 -22.23
N ARG A 21 0.80 -36.80 -22.69
CA ARG A 21 -0.58 -37.13 -22.31
C ARG A 21 -0.70 -37.44 -20.82
N TRP A 22 0.29 -38.10 -20.24
CA TRP A 22 0.31 -38.42 -18.82
C TRP A 22 0.45 -37.16 -17.97
N VAL A 23 1.39 -36.27 -18.32
CA VAL A 23 1.51 -34.94 -17.68
C VAL A 23 0.23 -34.13 -17.84
N GLY A 24 -0.38 -34.15 -19.04
CA GLY A 24 -1.66 -33.48 -19.29
C GLY A 24 -2.78 -33.93 -18.34
N LYS A 25 -2.84 -35.22 -17.97
CA LYS A 25 -3.83 -35.74 -17.01
C LYS A 25 -3.63 -35.18 -15.59
N LEU A 26 -2.38 -34.94 -15.19
CA LEU A 26 -2.02 -34.40 -13.88
C LEU A 26 -2.01 -32.87 -13.84
N SER A 27 -1.95 -32.20 -15.00
CA SER A 27 -1.78 -30.74 -15.11
C SER A 27 -2.83 -29.95 -14.33
N TYR A 28 -4.08 -30.40 -14.32
CA TYR A 28 -5.15 -29.76 -13.56
C TYR A 28 -4.95 -29.91 -12.04
N GLY A 29 -4.67 -31.13 -11.55
CA GLY A 29 -4.37 -31.35 -10.13
C GLY A 29 -3.11 -30.60 -9.69
N TRP A 30 -2.09 -30.56 -10.55
CA TRP A 30 -0.86 -29.82 -10.27
C TRP A 30 -1.11 -28.31 -10.22
N TYR A 31 -1.94 -27.77 -11.12
CA TYR A 31 -2.41 -26.39 -11.04
C TYR A 31 -3.16 -26.09 -9.73
N LEU A 32 -3.93 -27.03 -9.18
CA LEU A 32 -4.57 -26.82 -7.88
C LEU A 32 -3.59 -26.85 -6.71
N TRP A 33 -2.63 -27.78 -6.71
CA TRP A 33 -1.71 -27.96 -5.59
C TRP A 33 -0.49 -27.05 -5.60
N HIS A 34 -0.06 -26.55 -6.76
CA HIS A 34 1.19 -25.77 -6.82
C HIS A 34 1.09 -24.47 -6.02
N TRP A 35 -0.03 -23.74 -6.11
CA TRP A 35 -0.20 -22.47 -5.40
C TRP A 35 -0.14 -22.62 -3.87
N PRO A 36 -0.97 -23.47 -3.21
CA PRO A 36 -0.91 -23.61 -1.76
C PRO A 36 0.46 -24.13 -1.30
N VAL A 37 1.07 -25.08 -2.01
CA VAL A 37 2.39 -25.61 -1.62
C VAL A 37 3.49 -24.56 -1.77
N LEU A 38 3.49 -23.78 -2.87
CA LEU A 38 4.50 -22.75 -3.12
C LEU A 38 4.30 -21.47 -2.32
N MET A 39 3.09 -21.20 -1.81
CA MET A 39 2.81 -19.98 -1.06
C MET A 39 2.76 -20.22 0.45
N ILE A 40 2.10 -21.29 0.90
CA ILE A 40 1.88 -21.53 2.33
C ILE A 40 3.13 -22.15 2.97
N TRP A 41 3.79 -23.08 2.29
CA TRP A 41 4.88 -23.84 2.91
C TRP A 41 6.16 -23.02 3.17
N PRO A 42 6.64 -22.15 2.26
CA PRO A 42 7.75 -21.25 2.58
C PRO A 42 7.42 -20.30 3.73
N ALA A 43 6.18 -19.78 3.76
CA ALA A 43 5.70 -18.90 4.83
C ALA A 43 5.66 -19.63 6.18
N ALA A 44 5.17 -20.87 6.20
CA ALA A 44 5.13 -21.71 7.41
C ALA A 44 6.54 -22.08 7.92
N LEU A 45 7.51 -22.23 7.02
CA LEU A 45 8.90 -22.57 7.36
C LEU A 45 9.78 -21.34 7.65
N VAL A 46 9.26 -20.12 7.47
CA VAL A 46 10.01 -18.86 7.60
C VAL A 46 11.31 -18.90 6.78
N ARG A 47 11.20 -19.35 5.52
CA ARG A 47 12.34 -19.45 4.59
C ARG A 47 12.13 -18.53 3.40
N ASP A 48 13.16 -17.79 3.04
CA ASP A 48 13.16 -17.00 1.82
C ASP A 48 13.02 -17.90 0.59
N PRO A 49 12.27 -17.46 -0.43
CA PRO A 49 12.11 -18.21 -1.67
C PRO A 49 13.45 -18.32 -2.38
N SER A 50 13.98 -19.53 -2.52
CA SER A 50 15.13 -19.85 -3.36
C SER A 50 14.70 -20.71 -4.53
N THR A 51 15.39 -20.60 -5.67
CA THR A 51 15.07 -21.39 -6.88
C THR A 51 15.06 -22.88 -6.58
N GLY A 52 16.05 -23.37 -5.83
CA GLY A 52 16.14 -24.79 -5.46
C GLY A 52 14.96 -25.24 -4.59
N LEU A 53 14.62 -24.46 -3.57
CA LEU A 53 13.50 -24.79 -2.67
C LEU A 53 12.15 -24.73 -3.40
N ASN A 54 11.96 -23.76 -4.29
CA ASN A 54 10.75 -23.66 -5.11
C ASN A 54 10.61 -24.85 -6.06
N LEU A 55 11.71 -25.38 -6.61
CA LEU A 55 11.68 -26.60 -7.42
C LEU A 55 11.27 -27.82 -6.58
N VAL A 56 11.75 -27.93 -5.34
CA VAL A 56 11.33 -29.00 -4.41
C VAL A 56 9.84 -28.91 -4.13
N PHE A 57 9.31 -27.71 -3.86
CA PHE A 57 7.88 -27.51 -3.65
C PHE A 57 7.02 -27.75 -4.89
N ALA A 58 7.49 -27.36 -6.07
CA ALA A 58 6.81 -27.66 -7.32
C ALA A 58 6.74 -29.18 -7.56
N ALA A 59 7.82 -29.91 -7.28
CA ALA A 59 7.86 -31.38 -7.35
C ALA A 59 6.94 -32.02 -6.30
N GLY A 60 6.90 -31.48 -5.08
CA GLY A 60 5.98 -31.92 -4.03
C GLY A 60 4.51 -31.72 -4.43
N ALA A 61 4.18 -30.59 -5.05
CA ALA A 61 2.84 -30.33 -5.59
C ALA A 61 2.47 -31.29 -6.73
N LEU A 62 3.44 -31.69 -7.56
CA LEU A 62 3.22 -32.70 -8.59
C LEU A 62 2.97 -34.08 -7.98
N LEU A 63 3.70 -34.43 -6.91
CA LEU A 63 3.47 -35.67 -6.17
C LEU A 63 2.09 -35.69 -5.53
N LEU A 64 1.67 -34.59 -4.91
CA LEU A 64 0.31 -34.45 -4.37
C LEU A 64 -0.75 -34.61 -5.46
N ALA A 65 -0.55 -33.96 -6.62
CA ALA A 65 -1.44 -34.11 -7.77
C ALA A 65 -1.51 -35.57 -8.25
N LEU A 66 -0.39 -36.29 -8.26
CA LEU A 66 -0.36 -37.71 -8.61
C LEU A 66 -1.14 -38.56 -7.61
N VAL A 67 -0.95 -38.32 -6.32
CA VAL A 67 -1.68 -39.02 -5.25
C VAL A 67 -3.18 -38.74 -5.32
N THR A 68 -3.59 -37.46 -5.43
CA THR A 68 -5.02 -37.12 -5.52
C THR A 68 -5.64 -37.61 -6.81
N TYR A 69 -4.89 -37.60 -7.91
CA TYR A 69 -5.36 -38.14 -9.18
C TYR A 69 -5.70 -39.64 -9.04
N HIS A 70 -4.83 -40.44 -8.43
CA HIS A 70 -5.05 -41.88 -8.30
C HIS A 70 -6.05 -42.26 -7.21
N LEU A 71 -6.11 -41.52 -6.09
CA LEU A 71 -6.94 -41.87 -4.94
C LEU A 71 -8.32 -41.21 -4.93
N VAL A 72 -8.46 -40.04 -5.56
CA VAL A 72 -9.69 -39.23 -5.50
C VAL A 72 -10.27 -39.03 -6.89
N GLU A 73 -9.52 -38.39 -7.79
CA GLU A 73 -10.08 -37.92 -9.07
C GLU A 73 -10.42 -39.07 -10.02
N ASN A 74 -9.50 -40.01 -10.23
CA ASN A 74 -9.69 -41.12 -11.15
C ASN A 74 -10.71 -42.15 -10.65
N PRO A 75 -10.73 -42.55 -9.36
CA PRO A 75 -11.79 -43.40 -8.82
C PRO A 75 -13.17 -42.75 -8.98
N LEU A 76 -13.34 -41.48 -8.59
CA LEU A 76 -14.61 -40.76 -8.73
C LEU A 76 -15.04 -40.61 -10.20
N ARG A 77 -14.10 -40.31 -11.08
CA ARG A 77 -14.36 -40.21 -12.53
C ARG A 77 -14.79 -41.55 -13.12
N ALA A 78 -14.24 -42.66 -12.64
CA ALA A 78 -14.52 -44.00 -13.14
C ALA A 78 -15.77 -44.64 -12.50
N GLN A 79 -16.35 -44.06 -11.44
CA GLN A 79 -17.49 -44.63 -10.73
C GLN A 79 -18.72 -44.81 -11.65
N PRO A 80 -19.19 -46.05 -11.88
CA PRO A 80 -20.32 -46.33 -12.78
C PRO A 80 -21.62 -45.65 -12.33
N GLY A 81 -21.87 -45.57 -11.01
CA GLY A 81 -23.10 -45.01 -10.45
C GLY A 81 -23.27 -43.50 -10.67
N LEU A 82 -22.16 -42.75 -10.69
CA LEU A 82 -22.11 -41.31 -10.98
C LEU A 82 -22.20 -41.04 -12.50
N ARG A 83 -21.61 -41.92 -13.31
CA ARG A 83 -21.66 -41.84 -14.78
C ARG A 83 -23.00 -42.26 -15.37
N ALA A 84 -23.69 -43.19 -14.72
CA ALA A 84 -24.94 -43.76 -15.22
C ALA A 84 -26.06 -42.72 -15.38
N ARG A 85 -26.08 -41.67 -14.54
CA ARG A 85 -27.10 -40.61 -14.60
C ARG A 85 -26.50 -39.25 -14.26
N ALA A 86 -26.61 -38.30 -15.19
CA ALA A 86 -26.01 -36.97 -15.07
C ALA A 86 -26.40 -36.22 -13.77
N TYR A 87 -27.65 -36.35 -13.31
CA TYR A 87 -28.11 -35.67 -12.09
C TYR A 87 -27.38 -36.15 -10.83
N ARG A 88 -26.89 -37.40 -10.77
CA ARG A 88 -26.14 -37.91 -9.61
C ARG A 88 -24.78 -37.24 -9.49
N GLY A 89 -24.13 -36.98 -10.62
CA GLY A 89 -22.92 -36.16 -10.67
C GLY A 89 -23.18 -34.71 -10.23
N LEU A 90 -24.30 -34.12 -10.67
CA LEU A 90 -24.70 -32.76 -10.25
C LEU A 90 -25.00 -32.67 -8.75
N LEU A 91 -25.72 -33.65 -8.18
CA LEU A 91 -26.02 -33.71 -6.75
C LEU A 91 -24.75 -33.91 -5.92
N ALA A 92 -23.84 -34.77 -6.36
CA ALA A 92 -22.55 -34.96 -5.69
C ALA A 92 -21.71 -33.66 -5.73
N GLY A 93 -21.66 -32.99 -6.88
CA GLY A 93 -21.01 -31.69 -7.02
C GLY A 93 -21.60 -30.64 -6.07
N LEU A 94 -22.93 -30.53 -6.02
CA LEU A 94 -23.64 -29.64 -5.11
C LEU A 94 -23.33 -29.97 -3.64
N ALA A 95 -23.35 -31.25 -3.27
CA ALA A 95 -23.03 -31.69 -1.92
C ALA A 95 -21.60 -31.31 -1.52
N PHE A 96 -20.61 -31.49 -2.42
CA PHE A 96 -19.24 -31.07 -2.17
C PHE A 96 -19.12 -29.54 -2.05
N SER A 97 -19.80 -28.77 -2.91
CA SER A 97 -19.81 -27.30 -2.82
C SER A 97 -20.43 -26.82 -1.50
N LEU A 98 -21.55 -27.41 -1.09
CA LEU A 98 -22.19 -27.09 0.19
C LEU A 98 -21.32 -27.48 1.38
N LEU A 99 -20.63 -28.62 1.30
CA LEU A 99 -19.67 -29.04 2.32
C LEU A 99 -18.50 -28.05 2.40
N THR A 100 -17.96 -27.60 1.27
CA THR A 100 -16.91 -26.57 1.24
C THR A 100 -17.40 -25.29 1.90
N VAL A 101 -18.60 -24.80 1.56
CA VAL A 101 -19.19 -23.61 2.21
C VAL A 101 -19.34 -23.81 3.72
N ALA A 102 -19.86 -24.96 4.15
CA ALA A 102 -20.03 -25.27 5.56
C ALA A 102 -18.68 -25.29 6.29
N VAL A 103 -17.67 -25.96 5.75
CA VAL A 103 -16.31 -26.01 6.32
C VAL A 103 -15.69 -24.62 6.39
N THR A 104 -15.85 -23.79 5.36
CA THR A 104 -15.33 -22.42 5.37
C THR A 104 -16.05 -21.54 6.41
N VAL A 105 -17.37 -21.63 6.51
CA VAL A 105 -18.16 -20.86 7.49
C VAL A 105 -17.79 -21.28 8.91
N VAL A 106 -17.73 -22.59 9.18
CA VAL A 106 -17.35 -23.12 10.50
C VAL A 106 -15.90 -22.79 10.82
N GLY A 107 -14.97 -23.00 9.88
CA GLY A 107 -13.56 -22.66 10.05
C GLY A 107 -13.34 -21.17 10.33
N GLY A 108 -14.12 -20.29 9.69
CA GLY A 108 -14.10 -18.86 9.97
C GLY A 108 -14.60 -18.47 11.37
N ARG A 109 -15.30 -19.36 12.08
CA ARG A 109 -15.65 -19.17 13.51
C ARG A 109 -14.53 -19.59 14.46
N PHE A 110 -13.59 -20.40 13.99
CA PHE A 110 -12.42 -20.87 14.75
C PHE A 110 -11.14 -20.25 14.20
N THR A 111 -11.10 -18.92 14.15
CA THR A 111 -9.86 -18.23 13.78
C THR A 111 -8.78 -18.57 14.79
N PRO A 112 -7.64 -19.14 14.37
CA PRO A 112 -6.54 -19.40 15.29
C PRO A 112 -6.15 -18.08 15.97
N PRO A 113 -5.78 -18.11 17.26
CA PRO A 113 -5.32 -16.91 17.93
C PRO A 113 -4.16 -16.34 17.13
N LEU A 114 -4.24 -15.06 16.78
CA LEU A 114 -3.14 -14.37 16.14
C LEU A 114 -1.92 -14.48 17.06
N PRO A 115 -0.70 -14.70 16.53
CA PRO A 115 0.51 -14.72 17.35
C PRO A 115 0.82 -13.32 17.88
N THR A 116 0.10 -12.89 18.91
CA THR A 116 0.32 -11.61 19.57
C THR A 116 1.37 -11.76 20.66
N GLY A 117 2.16 -10.72 20.86
CA GLY A 117 3.06 -10.56 22.00
C GLY A 117 2.30 -10.17 23.28
N PRO A 118 3.04 -9.91 24.36
CA PRO A 118 2.45 -9.34 25.57
C PRO A 118 1.80 -7.98 25.28
N ALA A 119 0.86 -7.58 26.14
CA ALA A 119 0.32 -6.24 26.11
C ALA A 119 1.44 -5.22 26.33
N VAL A 120 1.39 -4.12 25.59
CA VAL A 120 2.35 -3.01 25.72
C VAL A 120 1.65 -1.76 26.23
N ALA A 121 2.39 -0.87 26.88
CA ALA A 121 1.86 0.41 27.31
C ALA A 121 1.42 1.25 26.09
N ASP A 122 0.38 2.06 26.29
CA ASP A 122 -0.07 3.00 25.29
C ASP A 122 1.04 4.01 24.95
N THR A 123 1.25 4.25 23.66
CA THR A 123 2.34 5.12 23.21
C THR A 123 2.13 6.56 23.69
N ALA A 124 0.90 7.08 23.72
CA ALA A 124 0.65 8.43 24.21
C ALA A 124 0.93 8.53 25.73
N ALA A 125 0.56 7.51 26.50
CA ALA A 125 0.89 7.43 27.92
C ALA A 125 2.41 7.42 28.17
N GLU A 126 3.15 6.57 27.45
CA GLU A 126 4.61 6.49 27.50
C GLU A 126 5.28 7.83 27.16
N LEU A 127 4.81 8.51 26.11
CA LEU A 127 5.36 9.80 25.70
C LEU A 127 5.03 10.91 26.71
N SER A 128 3.83 10.89 27.31
CA SER A 128 3.43 11.90 28.30
C SER A 128 4.20 11.80 29.62
N ALA A 129 4.65 10.59 29.97
CA ALA A 129 5.42 10.34 31.18
C ALA A 129 6.95 10.51 30.99
N ALA A 130 7.41 10.55 29.74
CA ALA A 130 8.83 10.66 29.42
C ALA A 130 9.37 12.07 29.69
N ALA A 131 10.56 12.15 30.31
CA ALA A 131 11.26 13.41 30.50
C ALA A 131 11.67 14.06 29.15
N ASP A 132 11.98 13.23 28.16
CA ASP A 132 12.18 13.62 26.76
C ASP A 132 11.28 12.76 25.85
N PRO A 133 10.10 13.27 25.47
CA PRO A 133 9.17 12.55 24.60
C PRO A 133 9.77 12.21 23.23
N GLN A 134 10.64 13.06 22.67
CA GLN A 134 11.19 12.83 21.34
C GLN A 134 12.23 11.71 21.35
N ALA A 135 13.09 11.68 22.37
CA ALA A 135 14.02 10.57 22.56
C ALA A 135 13.27 9.27 22.81
N ARG A 136 12.22 9.29 23.66
CA ARG A 136 11.39 8.11 23.93
C ARG A 136 10.67 7.60 22.69
N LEU A 137 10.11 8.50 21.88
CA LEU A 137 9.47 8.12 20.61
C LEU A 137 10.46 7.41 19.67
N THR A 138 11.67 7.95 19.56
CA THR A 138 12.72 7.37 18.71
C THR A 138 13.11 5.96 19.17
N GLU A 139 13.22 5.76 20.48
CA GLU A 139 13.48 4.45 21.09
C GLU A 139 12.36 3.45 20.77
N LEU A 140 11.10 3.84 20.99
CA LEU A 140 9.93 3.00 20.70
C LEU A 140 9.85 2.61 19.22
N ILE A 141 10.08 3.56 18.31
CA ILE A 141 10.11 3.29 16.86
C ILE A 141 11.24 2.31 16.53
N THR A 142 12.44 2.52 17.07
CA THR A 142 13.59 1.63 16.83
C THR A 142 13.30 0.21 17.33
N ALA A 143 12.74 0.07 18.52
CA ALA A 143 12.34 -1.22 19.08
C ALA A 143 11.26 -1.91 18.23
N SER A 144 10.30 -1.13 17.69
CA SER A 144 9.23 -1.66 16.85
C SER A 144 9.72 -2.20 15.49
N SER A 145 10.82 -1.66 14.95
CA SER A 145 11.34 -2.04 13.63
C SER A 145 11.83 -3.49 13.54
N GLY A 146 12.14 -4.11 14.68
CA GLY A 146 12.54 -5.52 14.80
C GLY A 146 11.45 -6.43 15.36
N ALA A 147 10.24 -5.92 15.63
CA ALA A 147 9.18 -6.68 16.25
C ALA A 147 8.46 -7.58 15.24
N PHE A 148 8.45 -8.89 15.48
CA PHE A 148 7.72 -9.87 14.67
C PHE A 148 6.36 -10.27 15.26
N ARG A 149 5.97 -9.69 16.39
CA ARG A 149 4.69 -9.95 17.06
C ARG A 149 4.00 -8.62 17.38
N MET A 150 2.72 -8.54 17.05
CA MET A 150 1.86 -7.41 17.41
C MET A 150 1.47 -7.50 18.89
N PRO A 151 1.33 -6.40 19.63
CA PRO A 151 0.77 -6.42 20.99
C PRO A 151 -0.64 -7.03 21.02
N SER A 152 -1.00 -7.66 22.13
CA SER A 152 -2.34 -8.26 22.29
C SER A 152 -3.45 -7.23 22.57
N ASN A 153 -3.09 -6.00 22.96
CA ASN A 153 -4.00 -4.95 23.41
C ASN A 153 -4.13 -3.78 22.41
N LEU A 154 -4.08 -4.07 21.11
CA LEU A 154 -4.33 -3.05 20.09
C LEU A 154 -5.76 -2.51 20.22
N THR A 155 -5.90 -1.20 20.08
CA THR A 155 -7.19 -0.51 20.00
C THR A 155 -7.27 0.18 18.64
N PRO A 156 -8.16 -0.27 17.75
CA PRO A 156 -9.09 -1.38 17.87
C PRO A 156 -8.34 -2.72 17.78
N ALA A 157 -9.03 -3.82 18.06
CA ALA A 157 -8.45 -5.14 17.82
C ALA A 157 -8.11 -5.30 16.33
N LEU A 158 -7.07 -6.06 15.98
CA LEU A 158 -6.62 -6.20 14.59
C LEU A 158 -7.72 -6.72 13.65
N LEU A 159 -8.63 -7.57 14.16
CA LEU A 159 -9.78 -8.09 13.41
C LEU A 159 -10.86 -7.02 13.14
N GLU A 160 -10.86 -5.94 13.92
CA GLU A 160 -11.83 -4.84 13.83
C GLU A 160 -11.25 -3.63 13.10
N ALA A 161 -9.93 -3.53 12.95
CA ALA A 161 -9.24 -2.41 12.29
C ALA A 161 -9.74 -2.09 10.87
N GLY A 162 -10.37 -3.05 10.18
CA GLY A 162 -10.96 -2.82 8.87
C GLY A 162 -12.12 -1.81 8.84
N SER A 163 -12.76 -1.54 9.99
CA SER A 163 -13.84 -0.55 10.10
C SER A 163 -13.34 0.88 10.36
N GLU A 164 -12.05 1.07 10.64
CA GLU A 164 -11.47 2.36 11.00
C GLU A 164 -10.91 3.15 9.80
N ALA A 165 -11.53 3.03 8.64
CA ALA A 165 -11.11 3.82 7.48
C ALA A 165 -11.22 5.32 7.80
N PRO A 166 -10.15 6.11 7.65
CA PRO A 166 -10.19 7.55 7.91
C PRO A 166 -11.26 8.25 7.06
N GLY A 167 -11.90 9.28 7.61
CA GLY A 167 -13.06 9.94 7.00
C GLY A 167 -12.87 10.45 5.56
N HIS A 168 -11.64 10.74 5.13
CA HIS A 168 -11.37 11.13 3.74
C HIS A 168 -11.55 10.00 2.71
N TYR A 169 -11.48 8.74 3.13
CA TYR A 169 -11.80 7.58 2.29
C TYR A 169 -13.31 7.29 2.22
N ALA A 170 -14.07 7.68 3.25
CA ALA A 170 -15.52 7.45 3.28
C ALA A 170 -16.30 8.39 2.34
N GLY A 171 -15.68 9.50 1.90
CA GLY A 171 -16.25 10.44 0.93
C GLY A 171 -15.53 10.43 -0.42
N GLU A 172 -15.85 11.42 -1.26
CA GLU A 172 -15.26 11.57 -2.60
C GLU A 172 -13.89 12.29 -2.58
N CYS A 173 -13.21 12.31 -1.43
CA CYS A 173 -11.95 13.02 -1.21
C CYS A 173 -10.71 12.17 -1.48
N HIS A 174 -10.89 10.85 -1.51
CA HIS A 174 -10.00 9.93 -2.19
C HIS A 174 -10.64 9.45 -3.49
N GLN A 175 -10.23 10.03 -4.61
CA GLN A 175 -10.78 9.73 -5.93
C GLN A 175 -10.36 8.33 -6.40
N THR A 176 -11.29 7.62 -7.06
CA THR A 176 -11.01 6.36 -7.74
C THR A 176 -10.11 6.56 -8.96
N TYR A 177 -9.80 5.49 -9.68
CA TYR A 177 -9.02 5.57 -10.92
C TYR A 177 -9.66 6.50 -11.96
N GLN A 178 -10.97 6.49 -12.12
CA GLN A 178 -11.65 7.26 -13.17
C GLN A 178 -12.05 8.68 -12.74
N GLY A 179 -12.10 8.96 -11.44
CA GLY A 179 -12.57 10.24 -10.92
C GLY A 179 -11.66 11.41 -11.27
N ILE A 180 -12.22 12.47 -11.86
CA ILE A 180 -11.49 13.70 -12.27
C ILE A 180 -12.03 14.97 -11.61
N VAL A 181 -13.18 14.86 -10.94
CA VAL A 181 -13.86 16.00 -10.33
C VAL A 181 -13.18 16.34 -9.00
N LEU A 182 -12.93 17.63 -8.77
CA LEU A 182 -12.44 18.09 -7.48
C LEU A 182 -13.63 18.39 -6.56
N HIS A 183 -13.67 17.71 -5.43
CA HIS A 183 -14.63 17.98 -4.37
C HIS A 183 -14.02 18.97 -3.36
N PRO A 184 -14.83 19.67 -2.54
CA PRO A 184 -14.31 20.69 -1.63
C PRO A 184 -13.28 20.15 -0.62
N CYS A 185 -13.55 18.97 -0.06
CA CYS A 185 -12.66 18.18 0.80
C CYS A 185 -11.95 19.00 1.89
N VAL A 186 -12.73 19.79 2.61
CA VAL A 186 -12.26 20.64 3.71
C VAL A 186 -12.43 19.91 5.04
N TYR A 187 -11.36 19.93 5.84
CA TYR A 187 -11.22 19.29 7.15
C TYR A 187 -10.50 20.24 8.12
N GLY A 188 -10.21 19.80 9.35
CA GLY A 188 -9.68 20.69 10.39
C GLY A 188 -10.71 21.75 10.83
N ASP A 189 -10.28 23.01 10.87
CA ASP A 189 -11.14 24.18 11.08
C ASP A 189 -11.43 24.87 9.74
N PRO A 190 -12.65 24.76 9.18
CA PRO A 190 -13.01 25.41 7.92
C PRO A 190 -12.88 26.93 7.92
N ALA A 191 -12.92 27.57 9.09
CA ALA A 191 -12.75 29.02 9.26
C ALA A 191 -11.30 29.41 9.62
N GLY A 192 -10.39 28.43 9.69
CA GLY A 192 -9.00 28.62 10.05
C GLY A 192 -8.26 29.59 9.12
N GLY A 193 -7.49 30.51 9.72
CA GLY A 193 -6.75 31.53 8.98
C GLY A 193 -5.53 31.01 8.21
N ARG A 194 -5.06 29.80 8.54
CA ARG A 194 -3.99 29.10 7.81
C ARG A 194 -4.57 27.97 6.99
N THR A 195 -4.26 27.93 5.70
CA THR A 195 -4.72 26.88 4.79
C THR A 195 -3.59 25.90 4.49
N VAL A 196 -3.85 24.61 4.69
CA VAL A 196 -2.92 23.51 4.41
C VAL A 196 -3.52 22.59 3.35
N PHE A 197 -2.75 22.24 2.34
CA PHE A 197 -3.15 21.24 1.33
C PHE A 197 -2.45 19.92 1.58
N LEU A 198 -3.18 18.81 1.56
CA LEU A 198 -2.63 17.45 1.51
C LEU A 198 -2.98 16.84 0.16
N ILE A 199 -1.98 16.62 -0.69
CA ILE A 199 -2.19 16.20 -2.08
C ILE A 199 -1.34 14.99 -2.49
N GLY A 200 -1.96 14.07 -3.22
CA GLY A 200 -1.27 12.95 -3.88
C GLY A 200 -2.07 11.66 -3.96
N ASP A 201 -1.39 10.52 -3.85
CA ASP A 201 -2.03 9.22 -3.99
C ASP A 201 -2.35 8.55 -2.64
N SER A 202 -2.42 7.22 -2.60
CA SER A 202 -2.62 6.46 -1.36
C SER A 202 -1.55 6.78 -0.31
N HIS A 203 -0.33 7.15 -0.69
CA HIS A 203 0.70 7.56 0.28
C HIS A 203 0.39 8.92 0.91
N ALA A 204 -0.10 9.89 0.15
CA ALA A 204 -0.61 11.14 0.73
C ALA A 204 -1.85 10.89 1.59
N ALA A 205 -2.74 10.01 1.15
CA ALA A 205 -3.93 9.64 1.90
C ALA A 205 -3.60 9.04 3.28
N HIS A 206 -2.52 8.25 3.40
CA HIS A 206 -2.07 7.73 4.70
C HIS A 206 -1.56 8.81 5.68
N TRP A 207 -1.15 9.98 5.19
CA TRP A 207 -0.79 11.11 6.08
C TRP A 207 -2.02 11.82 6.66
N PHE A 208 -3.22 11.60 6.10
CA PHE A 208 -4.41 12.34 6.48
C PHE A 208 -4.72 12.34 7.97
N PRO A 209 -4.73 11.20 8.71
CA PRO A 209 -5.09 11.22 10.13
C PRO A 209 -4.18 12.16 10.96
N ALA A 210 -2.87 12.13 10.68
CA ALA A 210 -1.90 12.98 11.36
C ALA A 210 -2.09 14.45 11.00
N VAL A 211 -2.30 14.76 9.71
CA VAL A 211 -2.47 16.14 9.24
C VAL A 211 -3.82 16.72 9.69
N ASP A 212 -4.91 15.94 9.69
CA ASP A 212 -6.22 16.37 10.21
C ASP A 212 -6.16 16.64 11.72
N THR A 213 -5.49 15.77 12.47
CA THR A 213 -5.28 15.98 13.92
C THR A 213 -4.50 17.27 14.19
N ALA A 214 -3.41 17.51 13.46
CA ALA A 214 -2.67 18.77 13.55
C ALA A 214 -3.54 19.97 13.16
N ALA A 215 -4.29 19.88 12.06
CA ALA A 215 -5.15 20.95 11.59
C ALA A 215 -6.24 21.33 12.60
N ARG A 216 -6.87 20.34 13.26
CA ARG A 216 -7.86 20.59 14.33
C ARG A 216 -7.23 21.22 15.57
N THR A 217 -6.02 20.81 15.92
CA THR A 217 -5.31 21.31 17.11
C THR A 217 -4.86 22.76 16.91
N GLU A 218 -4.42 23.08 15.70
CA GLU A 218 -3.81 24.37 15.37
C GLU A 218 -4.78 25.37 14.71
N GLY A 219 -6.05 24.97 14.52
CA GLY A 219 -7.07 25.80 13.86
C GLY A 219 -6.76 26.08 12.39
N TRP A 220 -6.25 25.07 11.66
CA TRP A 220 -5.97 25.18 10.23
C TRP A 220 -7.14 24.68 9.39
N ARG A 221 -7.34 25.34 8.25
CA ARG A 221 -8.20 24.85 7.17
C ARG A 221 -7.42 23.83 6.35
N LEU A 222 -7.75 22.54 6.50
CA LEU A 222 -7.12 21.47 5.73
C LEU A 222 -7.92 21.17 4.46
N VAL A 223 -7.28 21.18 3.30
CA VAL A 223 -7.84 20.72 2.03
C VAL A 223 -7.14 19.42 1.62
N ALA A 224 -7.83 18.28 1.73
CA ALA A 224 -7.25 16.97 1.44
C ALA A 224 -7.76 16.43 0.09
N LEU A 225 -6.91 16.42 -0.94
CA LEU A 225 -7.24 15.99 -2.29
C LEU A 225 -6.33 14.83 -2.67
N THR A 226 -6.85 13.61 -2.62
CA THR A 226 -6.06 12.41 -2.95
C THR A 226 -6.73 11.59 -4.05
N LYS A 227 -5.94 10.82 -4.80
CA LYS A 227 -6.43 9.99 -5.91
C LYS A 227 -5.65 8.69 -6.06
N ALA A 228 -6.36 7.58 -6.27
CA ALA A 228 -5.78 6.25 -6.44
C ALA A 228 -4.63 6.23 -7.46
N ALA A 229 -3.43 5.90 -6.97
CA ALA A 229 -2.19 5.75 -7.74
C ALA A 229 -1.84 6.92 -8.69
N CYS A 230 -2.24 8.15 -8.32
CA CYS A 230 -1.94 9.34 -9.10
C CYS A 230 -0.76 10.12 -8.52
N GLN A 231 0.40 10.02 -9.18
CA GLN A 231 1.62 10.69 -8.76
C GLN A 231 1.53 12.20 -9.02
N MET A 232 1.90 13.01 -8.02
CA MET A 232 1.90 14.47 -8.09
C MET A 232 3.00 15.11 -8.95
N PRO A 233 4.19 14.50 -9.13
CA PRO A 233 5.11 14.97 -10.16
C PRO A 233 4.42 14.96 -11.54
N SER A 234 4.73 15.95 -12.39
CA SER A 234 4.19 16.07 -13.75
C SER A 234 4.78 15.02 -14.71
N ILE A 235 4.56 13.74 -14.40
CA ILE A 235 4.93 12.58 -15.19
C ILE A 235 3.66 11.86 -15.66
N ARG A 236 3.77 11.17 -16.80
CA ARG A 236 2.70 10.32 -17.29
C ARG A 236 2.99 8.88 -16.89
N ASN A 237 2.02 8.25 -16.26
CA ASN A 237 2.07 6.85 -15.87
C ASN A 237 1.06 6.03 -16.67
N PHE A 238 1.38 4.75 -16.83
CA PHE A 238 0.43 3.74 -17.21
C PHE A 238 -0.40 3.37 -15.98
N SER A 239 -1.66 3.00 -16.17
CA SER A 239 -2.47 2.44 -15.10
C SER A 239 -2.52 0.92 -15.24
N GLY A 240 -1.91 0.21 -14.30
CA GLY A 240 -2.02 -1.24 -14.19
C GLY A 240 -3.45 -1.72 -13.99
N ALA A 241 -4.33 -0.88 -13.41
CA ALA A 241 -5.75 -1.16 -13.22
C ALA A 241 -6.56 -0.96 -14.52
N LEU A 242 -6.36 0.17 -15.21
CA LEU A 242 -7.11 0.50 -16.44
C LEU A 242 -6.49 -0.08 -17.72
N LYS A 243 -5.27 -0.61 -17.64
CA LYS A 243 -4.50 -1.18 -18.75
C LYS A 243 -4.26 -0.19 -19.91
N ARG A 244 -4.05 1.09 -19.60
CA ARG A 244 -3.78 2.16 -20.58
C ARG A 244 -3.04 3.34 -19.93
N PRO A 245 -2.53 4.33 -20.71
CA PRO A 245 -2.10 5.61 -20.18
C PRO A 245 -3.14 6.22 -19.23
N TYR A 246 -2.66 6.74 -18.10
CA TYR A 246 -3.50 7.18 -17.00
C TYR A 246 -3.86 8.67 -17.12
N ASP A 247 -4.59 9.01 -18.19
CA ASP A 247 -4.90 10.40 -18.51
C ASP A 247 -5.79 11.09 -17.47
N GLU A 248 -6.64 10.35 -16.74
CA GLU A 248 -7.44 10.88 -15.63
C GLU A 248 -6.57 11.39 -14.48
N CYS A 249 -5.43 10.75 -14.22
CA CYS A 249 -4.47 11.25 -13.24
C CYS A 249 -3.91 12.60 -13.70
N VAL A 250 -3.54 12.72 -14.97
CA VAL A 250 -3.04 13.99 -15.53
C VAL A 250 -4.10 15.08 -15.39
N GLN A 251 -5.33 14.84 -15.84
CA GLN A 251 -6.42 15.83 -15.76
C GLN A 251 -6.68 16.28 -14.31
N TRP A 252 -6.80 15.32 -13.39
CA TRP A 252 -7.03 15.61 -11.99
C TRP A 252 -5.86 16.38 -11.36
N ARG A 253 -4.61 15.94 -11.59
CA ARG A 253 -3.40 16.58 -11.05
C ARG A 253 -3.28 18.02 -11.52
N GLU A 254 -3.47 18.30 -12.81
CA GLU A 254 -3.39 19.66 -13.34
C GLU A 254 -4.48 20.56 -12.70
N ALA A 255 -5.68 20.02 -12.47
CA ALA A 255 -6.73 20.75 -11.75
C ALA A 255 -6.35 21.03 -10.28
N VAL A 256 -5.77 20.05 -9.58
CA VAL A 256 -5.28 20.23 -8.19
C VAL A 256 -4.18 21.29 -8.14
N LEU A 257 -3.16 21.19 -8.99
CA LEU A 257 -2.06 22.15 -9.03
C LEU A 257 -2.55 23.55 -9.38
N LYS A 258 -3.49 23.69 -10.32
CA LYS A 258 -4.14 24.97 -10.62
C LYS A 258 -4.86 25.54 -9.41
N ARG A 259 -5.58 24.71 -8.64
CA ARG A 259 -6.26 25.13 -7.42
C ARG A 259 -5.27 25.61 -6.35
N VAL A 260 -4.18 24.86 -6.13
CA VAL A 260 -3.10 25.25 -5.19
C VAL A 260 -2.51 26.61 -5.59
N LEU A 261 -2.22 26.82 -6.87
CA LEU A 261 -1.68 28.10 -7.37
C LEU A 261 -2.67 29.26 -7.28
N THR A 262 -3.97 28.98 -7.31
CA THR A 262 -5.04 29.98 -7.20
C THR A 262 -5.32 30.34 -5.75
N GLU A 263 -5.49 29.35 -4.87
CA GLU A 263 -5.78 29.55 -3.44
C GLU A 263 -4.56 30.03 -2.64
N LYS A 264 -3.34 29.73 -3.11
CA LYS A 264 -2.06 30.11 -2.46
C LYS A 264 -2.03 29.74 -0.97
N PRO A 265 -2.11 28.44 -0.64
CA PRO A 265 -2.09 28.00 0.75
C PRO A 265 -0.75 28.29 1.43
N ASP A 266 -0.76 28.32 2.77
CA ASP A 266 0.43 28.52 3.60
C ASP A 266 1.38 27.31 3.58
N LEU A 267 0.83 26.10 3.41
CA LEU A 267 1.57 24.85 3.36
C LEU A 267 0.96 23.86 2.37
N VAL A 268 1.81 23.15 1.64
CA VAL A 268 1.41 22.01 0.80
C VAL A 268 2.22 20.78 1.21
N VAL A 269 1.51 19.77 1.72
CA VAL A 269 2.03 18.43 2.00
C VAL A 269 1.80 17.57 0.77
N ILE A 270 2.88 17.16 0.11
CA ILE A 270 2.85 16.34 -1.10
C ILE A 270 3.47 14.98 -0.79
N SER A 271 2.77 13.91 -1.13
CA SER A 271 3.33 12.56 -1.07
C SER A 271 2.80 11.70 -2.23
N SER A 272 3.62 10.79 -2.72
CA SER A 272 3.23 9.84 -3.77
C SER A 272 4.01 8.55 -3.60
N SER A 273 3.44 7.44 -4.05
CA SER A 273 4.18 6.20 -4.23
C SER A 273 5.28 6.40 -5.27
N ASP A 274 6.45 5.82 -5.04
CA ASP A 274 7.52 5.74 -6.03
C ASP A 274 7.24 4.66 -7.09
N ASN A 275 6.25 3.80 -6.85
CA ASN A 275 5.74 2.83 -7.82
C ASN A 275 4.97 3.54 -8.94
N ASP A 276 5.45 3.41 -10.18
CA ASP A 276 4.86 4.04 -11.37
C ASP A 276 3.60 3.30 -11.92
N ASN A 277 3.07 2.35 -11.15
CA ASN A 277 1.79 1.65 -11.37
C ASN A 277 1.62 1.06 -12.78
N GLY A 278 2.69 0.49 -13.33
CA GLY A 278 2.68 -0.14 -14.66
C GLY A 278 3.62 0.52 -15.67
N GLY A 279 4.45 1.46 -15.22
CA GLY A 279 5.46 2.13 -16.04
C GLY A 279 5.15 3.58 -16.33
N LEU A 280 6.21 4.39 -16.37
CA LEU A 280 6.15 5.69 -17.03
C LEU A 280 5.82 5.53 -18.51
N VAL A 281 5.08 6.48 -19.10
CA VAL A 281 4.77 6.50 -20.54
C VAL A 281 5.32 7.75 -21.20
N ASP A 282 5.69 7.64 -22.48
CA ASP A 282 6.07 8.78 -23.30
C ASP A 282 4.85 9.59 -23.79
N ASP A 283 5.09 10.64 -24.57
CA ASP A 283 4.04 11.49 -25.14
C ASP A 283 3.11 10.71 -26.09
N ALA A 284 3.61 9.63 -26.70
CA ALA A 284 2.83 8.73 -27.55
C ALA A 284 2.05 7.66 -26.75
N GLY A 285 2.14 7.67 -25.41
CA GLY A 285 1.47 6.72 -24.53
C GLY A 285 2.15 5.34 -24.47
N LYS A 286 3.38 5.23 -24.98
CA LYS A 286 4.15 3.98 -24.93
C LYS A 286 4.88 3.86 -23.59
N VAL A 287 4.77 2.71 -22.96
CA VAL A 287 5.49 2.40 -21.71
C VAL A 287 7.00 2.44 -21.94
N LEU A 288 7.67 3.25 -21.12
CA LEU A 288 9.11 3.39 -21.08
C LEU A 288 9.75 2.17 -20.41
N PRO A 289 10.92 1.72 -20.88
CA PRO A 289 11.67 0.67 -20.19
C PRO A 289 12.01 1.12 -18.77
N HIS A 290 11.74 0.29 -17.77
CA HIS A 290 12.17 0.56 -16.41
C HIS A 290 13.70 0.66 -16.35
N ALA A 291 14.22 1.75 -15.81
CA ALA A 291 15.64 1.96 -15.54
C ALA A 291 16.09 1.09 -14.35
N GLY A 292 15.98 -0.23 -14.47
CA GLY A 292 16.25 -1.17 -13.38
C GLY A 292 16.35 -2.62 -13.83
N THR A 293 15.73 -2.99 -14.96
CA THR A 293 16.01 -4.28 -15.59
C THR A 293 17.37 -4.21 -16.28
N ARG A 294 18.43 -4.68 -15.60
CA ARG A 294 19.60 -5.23 -16.30
C ARG A 294 19.09 -6.34 -17.20
N TYR A 295 18.89 -6.04 -18.48
CA TYR A 295 18.90 -7.09 -19.49
C TYR A 295 20.31 -7.69 -19.50
N PRO A 296 20.50 -8.98 -19.18
CA PRO A 296 21.80 -9.60 -19.37
C PRO A 296 22.13 -9.52 -20.86
N GLY A 297 23.15 -8.72 -21.22
CA GLY A 297 23.73 -8.70 -22.57
C GLY A 297 23.58 -7.42 -23.40
N ARG A 298 22.93 -6.34 -22.93
CA ARG A 298 22.97 -5.03 -23.65
C ARG A 298 23.54 -3.92 -22.79
N ARG A 299 24.71 -3.40 -23.20
CA ARG A 299 25.28 -2.16 -22.65
C ARG A 299 24.26 -1.02 -22.89
N PRO A 300 23.97 -0.18 -21.88
CA PRO A 300 23.10 0.96 -22.08
C PRO A 300 23.71 1.89 -23.13
N ARG A 301 22.97 2.16 -24.22
CA ARG A 301 23.29 3.28 -25.11
C ARG A 301 22.87 4.54 -24.38
N SER A 302 23.83 5.38 -24.05
CA SER A 302 23.60 6.74 -23.55
C SER A 302 22.76 7.50 -24.56
N VAL A 303 21.48 7.68 -24.29
CA VAL A 303 20.63 8.62 -25.03
C VAL A 303 20.92 10.00 -24.47
N ALA A 304 21.80 10.74 -25.15
CA ALA A 304 22.01 12.15 -24.85
C ALA A 304 20.73 12.93 -25.21
N LEU A 305 19.95 13.31 -24.20
CA LEU A 305 18.87 14.28 -24.35
C LEU A 305 19.49 15.58 -24.90
N ARG A 306 19.18 15.92 -26.17
CA ARG A 306 19.50 17.24 -26.73
C ARG A 306 18.78 18.29 -25.91
N ARG A 307 19.53 19.10 -25.15
CA ARG A 307 19.03 20.34 -24.55
C ARG A 307 18.50 21.24 -25.67
N ARG A 308 17.18 21.34 -25.82
CA ARG A 308 16.57 22.47 -26.55
C ARG A 308 16.90 23.74 -25.77
N HIS A 309 17.32 24.77 -26.49
CA HIS A 309 17.73 26.06 -25.96
C HIS A 309 16.63 26.69 -25.08
N LEU A 310 16.91 26.81 -23.78
CA LEU A 310 16.27 27.79 -22.91
C LEU A 310 17.08 29.11 -23.03
N PRO A 311 16.45 30.26 -23.32
CA PRO A 311 17.15 31.53 -23.43
C PRO A 311 17.72 31.95 -22.07
N ALA A 312 18.99 32.36 -22.08
CA ALA A 312 19.75 32.71 -20.89
C ALA A 312 19.34 34.08 -20.34
N ARG A 313 18.79 34.13 -19.13
CA ARG A 313 18.93 35.31 -18.25
C ARG A 313 19.20 34.86 -16.80
N HIS A 314 20.19 35.53 -16.21
CA HIS A 314 20.73 35.42 -14.84
C HIS A 314 21.41 34.10 -14.43
N ARG A 315 22.68 33.96 -14.83
CA ARG A 315 23.67 33.14 -14.11
C ARG A 315 24.36 33.99 -13.03
N GLN A 316 23.95 33.85 -11.78
CA GLN A 316 24.89 34.04 -10.66
C GLN A 316 25.52 32.68 -10.35
N ARG A 317 26.86 32.62 -10.38
CA ARG A 317 27.64 31.43 -10.06
C ARG A 317 27.76 31.30 -8.54
N ALA A 318 27.21 30.24 -7.96
CA ALA A 318 27.66 29.71 -6.69
C ALA A 318 28.35 28.36 -6.96
N ARG A 319 29.66 28.29 -6.70
CA ARG A 319 30.43 27.04 -6.68
C ARG A 319 30.12 26.32 -5.36
N LEU A 320 29.72 25.07 -5.41
CA LEU A 320 29.75 24.16 -4.26
C LEU A 320 30.80 23.08 -4.55
N PRO A 321 31.79 22.85 -3.65
CA PRO A 321 32.74 21.75 -3.78
C PRO A 321 32.07 20.42 -3.36
N GLY A 322 32.48 19.35 -4.05
CA GLY A 322 31.89 18.02 -3.89
C GLY A 322 32.26 17.33 -2.58
N HIS A 323 31.34 16.50 -2.10
CA HIS A 323 31.61 15.51 -1.06
C HIS A 323 31.28 14.11 -1.57
N GLN A 324 32.29 13.24 -1.48
CA GLN A 324 32.17 11.78 -1.49
C GLN A 324 31.68 11.27 -0.12
N PRO A 325 31.09 10.06 -0.07
CA PRO A 325 30.51 9.51 1.16
C PRO A 325 31.59 8.78 1.98
N HIS A 326 31.64 9.05 3.29
CA HIS A 326 32.39 8.21 4.22
C HIS A 326 31.51 7.69 5.35
N VAL A 327 31.71 6.39 5.58
CA VAL A 327 31.18 5.50 6.59
C VAL A 327 31.95 5.69 7.90
N GLY A 328 31.26 5.65 9.04
CA GLY A 328 31.78 5.07 10.28
C GLY A 328 32.27 6.02 11.40
N GLY A 329 31.68 5.84 12.58
CA GLY A 329 32.44 5.70 13.83
C GLY A 329 32.53 6.90 14.79
N LEU A 330 31.89 6.74 15.95
CA LEU A 330 32.39 7.00 17.31
C LEU A 330 33.10 8.34 17.60
N PHE A 331 32.59 9.10 18.59
CA PHE A 331 33.37 9.45 19.80
C PHE A 331 32.46 10.02 20.90
N ALA A 332 32.75 9.57 22.13
CA ALA A 332 32.25 10.07 23.40
C ALA A 332 33.22 11.10 24.01
N GLY A 333 32.76 11.84 25.02
CA GLY A 333 33.58 12.63 25.97
C GLY A 333 33.32 14.14 25.90
N SER A 334 32.48 14.72 26.78
CA SER A 334 32.77 15.16 28.17
C SER A 334 33.52 16.50 28.26
N GLY A 335 32.91 17.48 28.94
CA GLY A 335 33.62 18.64 29.50
C GLY A 335 32.86 19.97 29.43
N ALA A 336 32.07 20.30 30.46
CA ALA A 336 31.75 21.68 30.84
C ALA A 336 32.87 22.22 31.77
N PRO A 337 32.85 23.48 32.29
CA PRO A 337 32.03 24.66 31.98
C PRO A 337 32.85 25.96 31.82
N ARG A 338 32.24 27.08 31.36
CA ARG A 338 32.40 28.42 31.98
C ARG A 338 31.58 29.55 31.31
N THR A 339 30.86 30.26 32.21
CA THR A 339 30.60 31.71 32.32
C THR A 339 29.82 32.46 31.25
N GLU A 340 28.61 32.84 31.66
CA GLU A 340 28.02 34.20 31.69
C GLU A 340 28.34 35.17 30.54
N ASP A 341 27.29 35.56 29.79
CA ASP A 341 26.86 36.97 29.77
C ASP A 341 25.44 37.09 29.22
N GLY A 342 24.73 38.09 29.74
CA GLY A 342 23.28 38.19 29.74
C GLY A 342 22.65 38.66 28.42
N LEU A 343 21.42 38.20 28.18
CA LEU A 343 20.38 39.02 27.55
C LEU A 343 19.00 38.53 28.02
N GLN A 344 18.38 39.29 28.92
CA GLN A 344 17.00 39.14 29.37
C GLN A 344 16.04 39.71 28.31
N LEU A 345 15.05 38.93 27.91
CA LEU A 345 13.85 39.39 27.20
C LEU A 345 12.59 38.93 27.95
N PRO A 346 11.46 39.67 27.84
CA PRO A 346 10.50 39.82 28.93
C PRO A 346 9.53 38.66 29.11
N ARG A 347 9.16 38.43 30.38
CA ARG A 347 8.15 37.49 30.86
C ARG A 347 6.75 37.88 30.35
N CYS A 348 6.12 37.03 29.54
CA CYS A 348 4.68 37.07 29.33
C CYS A 348 3.97 36.49 30.55
N SER A 349 3.14 37.31 31.20
CA SER A 349 2.27 36.93 32.32
C SER A 349 0.98 36.33 31.77
N CYS A 350 0.77 35.02 31.96
CA CYS A 350 -0.51 34.37 31.71
C CYS A 350 -1.48 34.71 32.85
N ARG A 351 -2.51 35.49 32.55
CA ARG A 351 -3.65 35.70 33.47
C ARG A 351 -4.61 34.52 33.34
N LYS A 352 -4.90 33.84 34.45
CA LYS A 352 -5.95 32.81 34.54
C LYS A 352 -7.31 33.44 34.25
N VAL A 353 -8.00 32.96 33.21
CA VAL A 353 -9.42 33.23 32.98
C VAL A 353 -10.22 32.24 33.82
N THR A 354 -11.06 32.73 34.72
CA THR A 354 -11.96 31.92 35.55
C THR A 354 -13.34 31.84 34.90
N ALA A 355 -14.13 30.82 35.30
CA ALA A 355 -15.40 30.40 34.71
C ALA A 355 -16.59 31.38 34.89
N ARG A 356 -16.37 32.70 34.81
CA ARG A 356 -17.42 33.72 34.92
C ARG A 356 -17.63 34.57 33.66
N ASP A 357 -16.80 34.41 32.63
CA ASP A 357 -16.88 35.20 31.38
C ASP A 357 -17.63 34.49 30.22
N GLN A 358 -18.25 33.32 30.45
CA GLN A 358 -19.04 32.58 29.44
C GLN A 358 -20.56 32.85 29.47
N ALA A 359 -21.02 33.82 30.27
CA ALA A 359 -22.45 34.14 30.39
C ALA A 359 -22.78 35.53 29.84
N SER A 360 -22.50 35.78 28.57
CA SER A 360 -23.09 36.84 27.75
C SER A 360 -22.75 36.57 26.29
N PHE A 361 -23.74 36.65 25.39
CA PHE A 361 -23.72 36.26 23.96
C PHE A 361 -24.18 34.83 23.61
N ALA A 362 -25.18 34.33 24.33
CA ALA A 362 -26.19 33.44 23.75
C ALA A 362 -27.56 34.12 23.90
N ALA A 363 -27.83 35.14 23.07
CA ALA A 363 -29.15 35.73 22.86
C ALA A 363 -29.12 36.69 21.66
N SER A 364 -29.39 36.18 20.46
CA SER A 364 -30.09 36.85 19.34
C SER A 364 -29.78 36.15 18.02
N GLY A 365 -30.81 35.81 17.26
CA GLY A 365 -30.68 35.27 15.91
C GLY A 365 -31.66 34.14 15.62
N SER A 366 -32.92 34.54 15.48
CA SER A 366 -34.08 33.78 14.98
C SER A 366 -33.85 33.14 13.61
#